data_AF-A0A965P0T2-F1
#
_entry.id   AF-A0A965P0T2-F1
#
_cell.length_a   1.000
_cell.length_b   1.000
_cell.length_c   1.000
_cell.angle_alpha   90.00
_cell.angle_beta   90.00
_cell.angle_gamma   90.00
#
_symmetry.space_group_name_H-M   'P 1'
#
loop_
_entity.id
_entity.type
_entity.pdbx_description
1 polymer ?
#
loop_
_entity_poly.entity_id
_entity_poly.type
_entity_poly.pdbx_seq_one_letter_code
_entity_poly.pdbx_strand_id
1 'polypeptide(L)'
;AGHTVEQLLGHFYCELAALAISRADSSAALSALTEAEQFSAPGPLRRVAALRAQLVGGAQAPQQPAQQAAQQGVCQHCGFRTQQSLWQCPGCHHWDSFELLH
;
A
#
# COMPACT_ATOMS: atom_id res chain seq x y z
N ALA A 1 1.60 19.02 -3.43
CA ALA A 1 1.58 18.93 -4.91
C ALA A 1 0.32 18.17 -5.31
N GLY A 2 -0.49 18.72 -6.22
CA GLY A 2 -1.72 18.06 -6.68
C GLY A 2 -1.43 16.96 -7.69
N HIS A 3 -2.30 15.96 -7.80
CA HIS A 3 -2.23 14.95 -8.84
C HIS A 3 -2.73 15.53 -10.18
N THR A 4 -2.10 15.16 -11.29
CA THR A 4 -2.57 15.47 -12.64
C THR A 4 -3.77 14.60 -13.00
N VAL A 5 -4.52 15.01 -14.03
CA VAL A 5 -5.69 14.24 -14.51
C VAL A 5 -5.26 12.86 -15.00
N GLU A 6 -4.12 12.75 -15.66
CA GLU A 6 -3.55 11.48 -16.13
C GLU A 6 -3.23 10.54 -14.95
N GLN A 7 -2.69 11.10 -13.85
CA GLN A 7 -2.43 10.32 -12.64
C GLN A 7 -3.73 9.78 -12.04
N LEU A 8 -4.78 10.60 -11.98
CA LEU A 8 -6.09 10.20 -11.46
C LEU A 8 -6.76 9.13 -12.33
N LEU A 9 -6.72 9.28 -13.66
CA LEU A 9 -7.26 8.31 -14.61
C LEU A 9 -6.53 6.96 -14.52
N GLY A 10 -5.19 6.99 -14.48
CA GLY A 10 -4.40 5.77 -14.30
C GLY A 10 -4.73 5.05 -12.99
N HIS A 11 -4.93 5.78 -11.88
CA HIS A 11 -5.36 5.20 -10.61
C HIS A 11 -6.78 4.64 -10.65
N PHE A 12 -7.73 5.35 -11.28
CA PHE A 12 -9.11 4.89 -11.44
C PHE A 12 -9.17 3.54 -12.17
N TYR A 13 -8.46 3.40 -13.29
CA TYR A 13 -8.42 2.14 -14.04
C TYR A 13 -7.72 1.01 -13.26
N CYS A 14 -6.70 1.32 -12.45
CA CYS A 14 -6.12 0.34 -11.54
C CYS A 14 -7.13 -0.17 -10.49
N GLU A 15 -8.03 0.68 -9.98
CA GLU A 15 -9.08 0.24 -9.06
C GLU A 15 -10.12 -0.64 -9.75
N LEU A 16 -10.54 -0.27 -10.97
CA LEU A 16 -11.43 -1.13 -11.77
C LEU A 16 -10.83 -2.52 -12.00
N ALA A 17 -9.53 -2.58 -12.34
CA ALA A 17 -8.81 -3.83 -12.49
C ALA A 17 -8.77 -4.65 -11.19
N ALA A 18 -8.50 -4.00 -10.04
CA ALA A 18 -8.49 -4.67 -8.74
C ALA A 18 -9.88 -5.22 -8.36
N LEU A 19 -10.96 -4.46 -8.61
CA LEU A 19 -12.33 -4.92 -8.42
C LEU A 19 -12.64 -6.13 -9.33
N ALA A 20 -12.23 -6.09 -10.59
CA ALA A 20 -12.42 -7.22 -11.52
C ALA A 20 -11.66 -8.48 -11.08
N ILE A 21 -10.41 -8.35 -10.63
CA ILE A 21 -9.63 -9.45 -10.04
C ILE A 21 -10.37 -10.04 -8.83
N SER A 22 -10.89 -9.21 -7.92
CA SER A 22 -11.62 -9.68 -6.73
C SER A 22 -12.90 -10.46 -7.06
N ARG A 23 -13.47 -10.23 -8.25
CA ARG A 23 -14.65 -10.92 -8.78
C ARG A 23 -14.29 -12.12 -9.66
N ALA A 24 -13.01 -12.47 -9.75
CA ALA A 24 -12.47 -13.49 -10.66
C ALA A 24 -12.81 -13.22 -12.14
N ASP A 25 -13.04 -11.96 -12.52
CA ASP A 25 -13.26 -11.55 -13.90
C ASP A 25 -11.93 -11.10 -14.53
N SER A 26 -11.14 -12.08 -14.95
CA SER A 26 -9.82 -11.84 -15.56
C SER A 26 -9.91 -11.05 -16.86
N SER A 27 -11.04 -11.14 -17.58
CA SER A 27 -11.23 -10.42 -18.84
C SER A 27 -11.38 -8.91 -18.61
N ALA A 28 -12.29 -8.52 -17.70
CA ALA A 28 -12.49 -7.12 -17.32
C ALA A 28 -11.23 -6.54 -16.65
N ALA A 29 -10.51 -7.35 -15.87
CA ALA A 29 -9.25 -6.93 -15.26
C ALA A 29 -8.19 -6.57 -16.31
N LEU A 30 -8.00 -7.41 -17.33
CA LEU A 30 -7.04 -7.13 -18.41
C LEU A 30 -7.42 -5.87 -19.21
N SER A 31 -8.70 -5.70 -19.55
CA SER A 31 -9.17 -4.48 -20.22
C SER A 31 -8.85 -3.22 -19.42
N ALA A 32 -9.17 -3.21 -18.12
CA ALA A 32 -8.88 -2.07 -17.26
C ALA A 32 -7.38 -1.80 -17.11
N LEU A 33 -6.53 -2.85 -17.08
CA LEU A 33 -5.07 -2.68 -17.03
C LEU A 33 -4.52 -2.06 -18.32
N THR A 34 -5.05 -2.44 -19.48
CA THR A 34 -4.70 -1.82 -20.77
C THR A 34 -5.08 -0.34 -20.80
N GLU A 35 -6.25 0.03 -20.27
CA GLU A 35 -6.64 1.44 -20.14
C GLU A 35 -5.70 2.21 -19.20
N ALA A 36 -5.30 1.63 -18.07
CA ALA A 36 -4.38 2.27 -17.13
C ALA A 36 -3.00 2.59 -17.74
N GLU A 37 -2.49 1.76 -18.67
CA GLU A 37 -1.18 1.98 -19.34
C GLU A 37 -1.17 3.17 -20.30
N GLN A 38 -2.33 3.56 -20.82
CA GLN A 38 -2.45 4.75 -21.66
C GLN A 38 -2.11 6.03 -20.88
N PHE A 39 -2.25 5.99 -19.56
CA PHE A 39 -1.93 7.08 -18.65
C PHE A 39 -0.56 6.85 -17.99
N SER A 40 0.51 7.06 -18.78
CA SER A 40 1.91 6.88 -18.37
C SER A 40 2.33 7.87 -17.28
N ALA A 41 2.05 7.52 -16.03
CA ALA A 41 2.57 8.21 -14.85
C ALA A 41 3.32 7.25 -13.90
N PRO A 42 4.29 7.74 -13.09
CA PRO A 42 5.15 6.88 -12.26
C PRO A 42 4.42 6.00 -11.24
N GLY A 43 3.20 6.37 -10.84
CA GLY A 43 2.36 5.61 -9.90
C GLY A 43 1.56 4.46 -10.55
N PRO A 44 0.74 4.75 -11.59
CA PRO A 44 -0.05 3.75 -12.31
C PRO A 44 0.78 2.58 -12.87
N LEU A 45 1.96 2.83 -13.47
CA LEU A 45 2.78 1.78 -14.09
C LEU A 45 3.19 0.67 -13.11
N ARG A 46 3.63 1.04 -11.90
CA ARG A 46 3.99 0.07 -10.86
C ARG A 46 2.80 -0.78 -10.42
N ARG A 47 1.62 -0.15 -10.33
CA ARG A 47 0.38 -0.82 -9.90
C ARG A 47 -0.16 -1.76 -10.98
N VAL A 48 -0.07 -1.37 -12.26
CA VAL A 48 -0.43 -2.23 -13.40
C VAL A 48 0.40 -3.52 -13.40
N ALA A 49 1.72 -3.42 -13.21
CA ALA A 49 2.60 -4.59 -13.15
C ALA A 49 2.21 -5.56 -12.02
N ALA A 50 1.91 -5.03 -10.83
CA ALA A 50 1.48 -5.84 -9.67
C ALA A 50 0.13 -6.55 -9.90
N LEU A 51 -0.84 -5.88 -10.53
CA LEU A 51 -2.15 -6.45 -10.83
C LEU A 51 -2.07 -7.51 -11.95
N ARG A 52 -1.23 -7.30 -12.97
CA ARG A 52 -0.96 -8.34 -14.00
C ARG A 52 -0.35 -9.60 -13.40
N ALA A 53 0.56 -9.48 -12.42
CA ALA A 53 1.16 -10.63 -11.77
C ALA A 53 0.12 -11.53 -11.05
N GLN A 54 -0.94 -10.93 -10.50
CA GLN A 54 -2.03 -11.66 -9.83
C GLN A 54 -2.86 -12.50 -10.79
N LEU A 55 -2.97 -12.09 -12.07
CA LEU A 55 -3.78 -12.77 -13.09
C LEU A 55 -3.12 -14.03 -13.68
N VAL A 56 -1.78 -14.10 -13.71
CA VAL A 56 -1.03 -15.21 -14.33
C VAL A 56 -1.02 -16.48 -13.46
N GLY A 57 -1.58 -16.43 -12.25
CA GLY A 57 -1.70 -17.57 -11.36
C GLY A 57 -0.45 -17.76 -10.50
N GLY A 58 -0.56 -17.35 -9.23
CA GLY A 58 0.29 -17.90 -8.17
C GLY A 58 1.44 -17.03 -7.67
N ALA A 59 1.63 -15.81 -8.14
CA ALA A 59 2.48 -14.85 -7.46
C ALA A 59 1.59 -13.82 -6.78
N GLN A 60 1.45 -13.96 -5.46
CA GLN A 60 1.38 -12.78 -4.61
C GLN A 60 2.52 -11.85 -5.08
N ALA A 61 2.20 -10.85 -5.92
CA ALA A 61 3.05 -9.66 -6.01
C ALA A 61 3.34 -9.29 -4.55
N PRO A 62 4.60 -9.03 -4.16
CA PRO A 62 4.96 -8.86 -2.77
C PRO A 62 3.87 -8.03 -2.15
N GLN A 63 3.08 -8.65 -1.26
CA GLN A 63 2.20 -7.91 -0.40
C GLN A 63 3.18 -6.95 0.23
N GLN A 64 3.20 -5.71 -0.22
CA GLN A 64 3.81 -4.68 0.57
C GLN A 64 2.95 -4.76 1.82
N PRO A 65 3.46 -5.21 2.97
CA PRO A 65 2.86 -4.70 4.17
C PRO A 65 3.16 -3.21 4.04
N ALA A 66 2.19 -2.45 3.53
CA ALA A 66 2.00 -1.15 4.10
C ALA A 66 1.93 -1.43 5.60
N GLN A 67 2.95 -0.98 6.31
CA GLN A 67 3.04 -0.92 7.75
C GLN A 67 3.42 -2.21 8.51
N GLN A 68 4.60 -2.10 9.13
CA GLN A 68 4.93 -2.62 10.46
C GLN A 68 5.35 -4.09 10.55
N ALA A 69 6.64 -4.33 10.29
CA ALA A 69 7.37 -5.20 11.21
C ALA A 69 7.07 -4.69 12.64
N ALA A 70 6.64 -5.59 13.52
CA ALA A 70 6.48 -5.33 14.95
C ALA A 70 7.86 -4.99 15.54
N GLN A 71 8.31 -3.76 15.33
CA GLN A 71 9.55 -3.25 15.89
C GLN A 71 9.23 -2.85 17.33
N GLN A 72 9.96 -3.44 18.26
CA GLN A 72 9.78 -3.15 19.68
C GLN A 72 10.18 -1.69 19.91
N GLY A 73 9.22 -0.85 20.30
CA GLY A 73 9.44 0.55 20.62
C GLY A 73 9.59 0.74 22.12
N VAL A 74 10.54 1.56 22.56
CA VAL A 74 10.63 2.00 23.96
C VAL A 74 10.45 3.51 24.03
N CYS A 75 9.57 3.95 24.92
CA CYS A 75 9.39 5.36 25.21
C CYS A 75 10.66 5.91 25.88
N GLN A 76 11.33 6.87 25.26
CA GLN A 76 12.53 7.51 25.82
C GLN A 76 12.26 8.33 27.10
N HIS A 77 11.00 8.66 27.38
CA HIS A 77 10.62 9.50 28.52
C HIS A 77 10.32 8.70 29.79
N CYS A 78 9.70 7.52 29.66
CA CYS A 78 9.27 6.70 30.81
C CYS A 78 9.64 5.22 30.72
N GLY A 79 10.24 4.77 29.62
CA GLY A 79 10.65 3.37 29.42
C GLY A 79 9.53 2.39 29.03
N PHE A 80 8.30 2.87 28.76
CA PHE A 80 7.19 2.02 28.32
C PHE A 80 7.50 1.30 27.02
N ARG A 81 7.18 0.00 26.92
CA ARG A 81 7.53 -0.86 25.78
C ARG A 81 6.29 -1.29 24.99
N THR A 82 6.35 -1.25 23.67
CA THR A 82 5.24 -1.67 22.78
C THR A 82 5.76 -2.44 21.58
N GLN A 83 4.95 -3.36 21.04
CA GLN A 83 5.17 -4.01 19.74
C GLN A 83 4.24 -3.46 18.66
N GLN A 84 3.37 -2.52 19.02
CA GLN A 84 2.42 -1.84 18.14
C GLN A 84 2.88 -0.40 17.92
N SER A 85 2.65 0.13 16.73
CA SER A 85 2.90 1.54 16.42
C SER A 85 1.82 2.42 17.05
N LEU A 86 2.10 2.93 18.25
CA LEU A 86 1.25 3.87 18.97
C LEU A 86 1.77 5.29 18.76
N TRP A 87 0.86 6.24 18.55
CA TRP A 87 1.19 7.66 18.38
C TRP A 87 1.38 8.39 19.72
N GLN A 88 0.83 7.85 20.82
CA GLN A 88 0.98 8.39 22.17
C GLN A 88 1.37 7.27 23.14
N CYS A 89 2.27 7.61 24.07
CA CYS A 89 2.69 6.72 25.14
C CYS A 89 1.60 6.55 26.21
N PRO A 90 1.09 5.34 26.49
CA PRO A 90 0.14 5.11 27.58
C PRO A 90 0.71 5.34 28.99
N GLY A 91 2.03 5.31 29.15
CA GLY A 91 2.69 5.48 30.45
C GLY A 91 2.84 6.94 30.88
N CYS A 92 3.26 7.82 29.96
CA CYS A 92 3.53 9.22 30.25
C CYS A 92 2.73 10.22 29.41
N HIS A 93 1.85 9.75 28.53
CA HIS A 93 1.03 10.55 27.62
C HIS A 93 1.80 11.41 26.62
N HIS A 94 3.12 11.22 26.50
CA HIS A 94 3.97 11.93 25.56
C HIS A 94 3.77 11.41 24.13
N TRP A 95 3.92 12.31 23.17
CA TRP A 95 3.76 12.04 21.74
C TRP A 95 5.11 11.73 21.09
N ASP A 96 5.12 10.95 20.02
CA ASP A 96 6.30 10.65 19.18
C ASP A 96 7.57 10.24 19.98
N SER A 97 7.37 9.56 21.11
CA SER A 97 8.44 9.34 22.11
C SER A 97 9.12 7.98 21.98
N PHE A 98 8.72 7.19 20.97
CA PHE A 98 9.15 5.81 20.80
C PHE A 98 10.41 5.75 19.95
N GLU A 99 11.47 5.18 20.51
CA GLU A 99 12.65 4.77 19.75
C GLU A 99 12.52 3.30 19.37
N LEU A 100 12.83 3.00 18.10
CA LEU A 100 12.82 1.63 17.59
C LEU A 100 14.05 0.89 18.12
N LEU A 101 13.84 -0.17 18.90
CA LEU A 101 14.90 -1.11 19.23
C LEU A 101 15.13 -2.03 18.03
N HIS A 102 16.35 -2.02 17.51
CA HIS A 102 16.87 -2.98 16.54
C HIS A 102 17.42 -4.22 17.24
#